data_AF-A0AAW0SNR1-F1
#
_entry.id   AF-A0AAW0SNR1-F1
#
_cell.length_a   1.000
_cell.length_b   1.000
_cell.length_c   1.000
_cell.angle_alpha   90.00
_cell.angle_beta   90.00
_cell.angle_gamma   90.00
#
_symmetry.space_group_name_H-M   'P 1'
#
loop_
_entity.id
_entity.type
_entity.pdbx_description
1 polymer ?
#
loop_
_entity_poly.entity_id
_entity_poly.type
_entity_poly.pdbx_seq_one_letter_code
_entity_poly.pdbx_strand_id
1 'polypeptide(L)'
;MRPKVISDSLKDVAEGEQCGAGKGWTMSLPRCPMVRLRVCRFTFRGLVFFTVAVALLYGFLLMDGARSAGKPPWLEINTCSPRNNVAFLKTHKCASSAIQNILFRYGDKHNLHFALPVTGNYFGGGRHIFEAGMVRFSPFNKVTPNIFAIHTKWNYEEVKKVMPEDTVYFTIVREPTALFQSLFDYASIGERAGGLTLDEYVRRNLIDASRTDGYVGYNQMTWDLGMPLEDMSNLTATRELVRRADAQFGLVLVAERMDESLVLLAKYLCWELRDVLVLRVNSLRDEFKSSISEESRQALQQRLAPDYLLYNHFLEKFDQQVEAFGRRRMAAEVARLRELMALLVSKCNFVRKEASGLTGRQKPRSYKVDGFVAARGGEACGLFTIANPIYLDLLKEKQRRELLNGTQQAPSR
;
A
#
# COMPACT_ATOMS: atom_id res chain seq x y z
N MET A 1 29.95 -60.16 7.13
CA MET A 1 31.18 -59.51 7.63
C MET A 1 30.77 -58.41 8.62
N ARG A 2 30.98 -58.69 9.93
CA ARG A 2 31.34 -57.68 10.96
C ARG A 2 32.76 -57.16 10.66
N PRO A 3 33.36 -56.14 11.33
CA PRO A 3 33.12 -55.66 12.72
C PRO A 3 33.25 -54.11 12.86
N LYS A 4 33.30 -53.40 14.01
CA LYS A 4 32.99 -53.52 15.46
C LYS A 4 33.04 -52.05 15.98
N VAL A 5 32.13 -51.57 16.83
CA VAL A 5 32.17 -51.52 18.34
C VAL A 5 33.34 -50.65 18.86
N ILE A 6 33.12 -49.65 19.73
CA ILE A 6 33.17 -49.67 21.22
C ILE A 6 32.71 -48.25 21.67
N SER A 7 31.56 -48.02 22.33
CA SER A 7 31.11 -48.30 23.73
C SER A 7 31.59 -47.26 24.77
N ASP A 8 30.66 -46.49 25.35
CA ASP A 8 30.18 -46.56 26.77
C ASP A 8 30.94 -45.54 27.65
N SER A 9 30.43 -44.89 28.70
CA SER A 9 29.40 -45.17 29.72
C SER A 9 29.12 -43.83 30.47
N LEU A 10 27.90 -43.46 30.91
CA LEU A 10 27.29 -43.69 32.25
C LEU A 10 28.15 -43.16 33.43
N LYS A 11 27.68 -42.59 34.54
CA LYS A 11 26.42 -42.04 35.11
C LYS A 11 26.78 -41.68 36.59
N ASP A 12 25.90 -40.95 37.27
CA ASP A 12 25.75 -40.82 38.75
C ASP A 12 26.78 -39.92 39.49
N VAL A 13 26.45 -38.86 40.25
CA VAL A 13 25.54 -38.58 41.39
C VAL A 13 26.11 -38.99 42.76
N ALA A 14 26.17 -37.96 43.64
CA ALA A 14 26.08 -37.94 45.12
C ALA A 14 27.34 -38.02 46.03
N GLU A 15 27.36 -37.04 46.95
CA GLU A 15 27.66 -37.10 48.41
C GLU A 15 29.09 -36.99 49.00
N GLY A 16 29.15 -36.30 50.17
CA GLY A 16 30.17 -36.42 51.22
C GLY A 16 31.13 -35.22 51.37
N GLU A 17 30.83 -34.16 52.12
CA GLU A 17 31.11 -33.95 53.57
C GLU A 17 32.57 -34.13 54.08
N GLN A 18 33.18 -32.97 54.38
CA GLN A 18 33.87 -32.57 55.64
C GLN A 18 35.16 -33.21 56.19
N CYS A 19 35.91 -32.28 56.84
CA CYS A 19 36.81 -32.39 58.00
C CYS A 19 38.33 -32.55 57.79
N GLY A 20 39.09 -31.69 58.48
CA GLY A 20 40.51 -31.96 58.80
C GLY A 20 41.38 -30.75 59.07
N ALA A 21 41.26 -30.16 60.27
CA ALA A 21 42.13 -29.11 60.80
C ALA A 21 43.50 -29.64 61.25
N GLY A 22 44.55 -28.79 61.26
CA GLY A 22 45.68 -29.01 62.17
C GLY A 22 46.98 -28.22 61.93
N LYS A 23 47.23 -27.25 62.82
CA LYS A 23 48.54 -26.82 63.39
C LYS A 23 49.54 -26.15 62.41
N GLY A 24 50.02 -24.91 62.55
CA GLY A 24 50.16 -24.02 63.70
C GLY A 24 51.64 -23.88 64.07
N TRP A 25 52.35 -22.88 63.52
CA TRP A 25 53.59 -22.30 64.09
C TRP A 25 53.70 -20.81 63.74
N THR A 26 53.88 -19.99 64.77
CA THR A 26 53.98 -18.53 64.78
C THR A 26 55.44 -18.07 64.62
N MET A 27 55.69 -16.98 63.87
CA MET A 27 56.77 -16.03 64.18
C MET A 27 56.59 -14.66 63.48
N SER A 28 56.48 -13.62 64.33
CA SER A 28 56.94 -12.21 64.21
C SER A 28 56.69 -11.35 62.95
N LEU A 29 55.97 -10.24 63.18
CA LEU A 29 55.60 -9.12 62.29
C LEU A 29 56.81 -8.28 61.77
N PRO A 30 56.65 -7.59 60.62
CA PRO A 30 56.36 -6.15 60.69
C PRO A 30 55.21 -5.69 59.77
N ARG A 31 54.56 -4.60 60.16
CA ARG A 31 53.39 -4.00 59.49
C ARG A 31 53.77 -3.37 58.15
N CYS A 32 52.99 -3.66 57.11
CA CYS A 32 52.86 -2.86 55.88
C CYS A 32 51.36 -2.58 55.62
N PRO A 33 50.97 -1.39 55.14
CA PRO A 33 49.57 -0.95 55.12
C PRO A 33 48.80 -1.61 53.96
N MET A 34 47.74 -2.35 54.28
CA MET A 34 46.73 -2.74 53.29
C MET A 34 45.92 -1.51 52.88
N VAL A 35 46.11 -1.05 51.65
CA VAL A 35 45.13 -0.23 50.94
C VAL A 35 43.86 -1.07 50.78
N ARG A 36 42.83 -0.77 51.58
CA ARG A 36 41.49 -1.31 51.38
C ARG A 36 40.94 -0.74 50.06
N LEU A 37 40.82 -1.57 49.02
CA LEU A 37 39.88 -1.31 47.94
C LEU A 37 38.49 -1.19 48.57
N ARG A 38 37.91 0.02 48.56
CA ARG A 38 36.48 0.19 48.77
C ARG A 38 35.77 -0.41 47.57
N VAL A 39 35.32 -1.66 47.69
CA VAL A 39 34.30 -2.20 46.79
C VAL A 39 33.03 -1.39 47.08
N CYS A 40 32.69 -0.45 46.18
CA CYS A 40 31.41 0.23 46.22
C CYS A 40 30.30 -0.81 46.09
N ARG A 41 29.63 -1.12 47.21
CA ARG A 41 28.35 -1.83 47.19
C ARG A 41 27.33 -0.92 46.50
N PHE A 42 27.10 -1.12 45.22
CA PHE A 42 25.90 -0.61 44.57
C PHE A 42 24.71 -1.26 45.28
N THR A 43 23.89 -0.44 45.94
CA THR A 43 22.64 -0.91 46.53
C THR A 43 21.74 -1.42 45.39
N PHE A 44 20.93 -2.45 45.65
CA PHE A 44 19.99 -3.02 44.66
C PHE A 44 19.13 -1.92 44.01
N ARG A 45 18.77 -0.87 44.76
CA ARG A 45 18.11 0.34 44.26
C ARG A 45 18.94 1.08 43.19
N GLY A 46 20.24 1.28 43.39
CA GLY A 46 21.12 1.94 42.43
C GLY A 46 21.26 1.18 41.10
N LEU A 47 21.25 -0.16 41.15
CA LEU A 47 21.29 -1.00 39.94
C LEU A 47 19.98 -0.89 39.13
N VAL A 48 18.83 -0.86 39.81
CA VAL A 48 17.52 -0.67 39.18
C VAL A 48 17.39 0.73 38.56
N PHE A 49 17.87 1.78 39.24
CA PHE A 49 17.86 3.13 38.66
C PHE A 49 18.77 3.22 37.43
N PHE A 50 19.93 2.56 37.45
CA PHE A 50 20.83 2.53 36.31
C PHE A 50 20.24 1.77 35.12
N THR A 51 19.59 0.62 35.34
CA THR A 51 18.96 -0.15 34.25
C THR A 51 17.76 0.58 33.66
N VAL A 52 16.94 1.25 34.48
CA VAL A 52 15.84 2.10 34.00
C VAL A 52 16.38 3.30 33.22
N ALA A 53 17.43 3.97 33.71
CA ALA A 53 18.04 5.10 33.01
C ALA A 53 18.64 4.69 31.66
N VAL A 54 19.32 3.54 31.60
CA VAL A 54 19.85 2.98 30.35
C VAL A 54 18.71 2.58 29.42
N ALA A 55 17.63 1.97 29.92
CA ALA A 55 16.46 1.62 29.11
C ALA A 55 15.73 2.87 28.57
N LEU A 56 15.66 3.94 29.36
CA LEU A 56 15.10 5.23 28.92
C LEU A 56 16.01 5.92 27.91
N LEU A 57 17.34 5.91 28.11
CA LEU A 57 18.32 6.43 27.14
C LEU A 57 18.31 5.62 25.84
N TYR A 58 18.24 4.29 25.91
CA TYR A 58 18.15 3.41 24.75
C TYR A 58 16.79 3.58 24.05
N GLY A 59 15.70 3.74 24.81
CA GLY A 59 14.39 4.11 24.28
C GLY A 59 14.40 5.47 23.60
N PHE A 60 15.09 6.47 24.16
CA PHE A 60 15.24 7.80 23.57
C PHE A 60 16.11 7.76 22.30
N LEU A 61 17.20 6.98 22.30
CA LEU A 61 18.06 6.78 21.13
C LEU A 61 17.36 5.98 20.00
N LEU A 62 16.51 5.00 20.34
CA LEU A 62 15.66 4.31 19.36
C LEU A 62 14.56 5.23 18.80
N MET A 63 14.00 6.12 19.63
CA MET A 63 13.04 7.15 19.18
C MET A 63 13.71 8.23 18.33
N ASP A 64 14.94 8.63 18.63
CA ASP A 64 15.70 9.63 17.85
C ASP A 64 16.25 9.04 16.53
N GLY A 65 16.63 7.76 16.51
CA GLY A 65 17.00 7.05 15.27
C GLY A 65 15.86 6.94 14.26
N ALA A 66 14.61 6.88 14.74
CA ALA A 66 13.40 6.91 13.91
C ALA A 66 12.99 8.33 13.46
N ARG A 67 13.57 9.39 14.06
CA ARG A 67 13.20 10.80 13.81
C ARG A 67 14.05 11.52 12.77
N SER A 68 15.04 10.86 12.17
CA SER A 68 15.96 11.47 11.20
C SER A 68 15.79 10.96 9.76
N ALA A 69 14.59 10.52 9.37
CA ALA A 69 14.24 10.59 7.95
C ALA A 69 13.97 12.07 7.64
N GLY A 70 14.97 12.77 7.07
CA GLY A 70 14.79 14.13 6.57
C GLY A 70 13.54 14.24 5.68
N LYS A 71 12.96 15.43 5.57
CA LYS A 71 11.75 15.61 4.76
C LYS A 71 12.01 15.09 3.34
N PRO A 72 11.11 14.30 2.74
CA PRO A 72 11.30 13.85 1.38
C PRO A 72 11.47 15.07 0.46
N PRO A 73 12.41 15.05 -0.51
CA PRO A 73 12.77 16.24 -1.29
C PRO A 73 11.57 16.94 -1.95
N TRP A 74 10.57 16.18 -2.40
CA TRP A 74 9.36 16.73 -3.02
C TRP A 74 8.48 17.57 -2.08
N LEU A 75 8.59 17.38 -0.76
CA LEU A 75 7.91 18.22 0.23
C LEU A 75 8.57 19.59 0.39
N GLU A 76 9.87 19.69 0.11
CA GLU A 76 10.66 20.91 0.26
C GLU A 76 10.55 21.84 -0.95
N ILE A 77 10.08 21.33 -2.09
CA ILE A 77 9.91 22.12 -3.31
C ILE A 77 8.80 23.14 -3.11
N ASN A 78 9.14 24.42 -3.02
CA ASN A 78 8.16 25.50 -2.85
C ASN A 78 7.57 26.00 -4.17
N THR A 79 8.31 25.87 -5.27
CA THR A 79 7.88 26.21 -6.63
C THR A 79 8.18 25.05 -7.56
N CYS A 80 7.17 24.60 -8.30
CA CYS A 80 7.29 23.54 -9.28
C CYS A 80 6.29 23.73 -10.42
N SER A 81 6.51 23.01 -11.51
CA SER A 81 5.54 22.89 -12.59
C SER A 81 4.68 21.65 -12.39
N PRO A 82 3.38 21.68 -12.78
CA PRO A 82 2.52 20.51 -12.74
C PRO A 82 3.15 19.32 -13.45
N ARG A 83 3.18 18.17 -12.76
CA ARG A 83 3.71 16.91 -13.30
C ARG A 83 2.69 16.30 -14.25
N ASN A 84 3.13 16.00 -15.47
CA ASN A 84 2.30 15.34 -16.49
C ASN A 84 2.68 13.86 -16.66
N ASN A 85 3.92 13.49 -16.37
CA ASN A 85 4.41 12.12 -16.46
C ASN A 85 4.25 11.42 -15.10
N VAL A 86 3.26 10.56 -15.00
CA VAL A 86 2.77 10.00 -13.75
C VAL A 86 2.50 8.51 -13.89
N ALA A 87 3.10 7.72 -13.01
CA ALA A 87 2.87 6.29 -12.92
C ALA A 87 2.27 5.91 -11.56
N PHE A 88 1.01 5.51 -11.60
CA PHE A 88 0.23 5.08 -10.45
C PHE A 88 0.02 3.56 -10.48
N LEU A 89 0.60 2.85 -9.50
CA LEU A 89 0.24 1.46 -9.26
C LEU A 89 -1.17 1.40 -8.65
N LYS A 90 -2.13 0.99 -9.49
CA LYS A 90 -3.52 0.83 -9.08
C LYS A 90 -3.74 -0.50 -8.34
N THR A 91 -3.70 -0.47 -7.01
CA THR A 91 -3.99 -1.64 -6.15
C THR A 91 -5.49 -1.92 -6.04
N HIS A 92 -5.90 -3.19 -5.95
CA HIS A 92 -7.30 -3.59 -5.92
C HIS A 92 -7.95 -3.25 -4.58
N LYS A 93 -9.16 -2.69 -4.66
CA LYS A 93 -10.01 -2.35 -3.51
C LYS A 93 -9.41 -1.38 -2.48
N CYS A 94 -8.33 -0.68 -2.82
CA CYS A 94 -7.75 0.39 -2.01
C CYS A 94 -8.30 1.79 -2.36
N ALA A 95 -9.56 1.90 -2.79
CA ALA A 95 -10.13 3.13 -3.36
C ALA A 95 -9.37 3.69 -4.60
N SER A 96 -8.49 2.89 -5.19
CA SER A 96 -7.64 3.26 -6.33
C SER A 96 -8.40 3.64 -7.61
N SER A 97 -9.68 3.29 -7.72
CA SER A 97 -10.54 3.75 -8.82
C SER A 97 -10.86 5.24 -8.72
N ALA A 98 -10.93 5.80 -7.51
CA ALA A 98 -11.07 7.24 -7.32
C ALA A 98 -9.81 7.98 -7.82
N ILE A 99 -8.63 7.49 -7.43
CA ILE A 99 -7.34 8.02 -7.90
C ILE A 99 -7.20 7.89 -9.42
N GLN A 100 -7.54 6.74 -9.99
CA GLN A 100 -7.55 6.56 -11.45
C GLN A 100 -8.47 7.57 -12.14
N ASN A 101 -9.65 7.84 -11.59
CA ASN A 101 -10.58 8.82 -12.15
C ASN A 101 -10.02 10.26 -12.09
N ILE A 102 -9.31 10.63 -11.02
CA ILE A 102 -8.54 11.90 -10.94
C ILE A 102 -7.54 11.99 -12.08
N LEU A 103 -6.69 10.96 -12.24
CA LEU A 103 -5.65 10.94 -13.27
C LEU A 103 -6.24 10.97 -14.69
N PHE A 104 -7.32 10.24 -14.94
CA PHE A 104 -8.01 10.25 -16.23
C PHE A 104 -8.57 11.62 -16.56
N ARG A 105 -9.26 12.27 -15.64
CA ARG A 105 -9.80 13.63 -15.87
C ARG A 105 -8.71 14.64 -16.10
N TYR A 106 -7.63 14.60 -15.31
CA TYR A 106 -6.51 15.49 -15.51
C TYR A 106 -5.86 15.26 -16.88
N GLY A 107 -5.51 14.02 -17.21
CA GLY A 107 -4.89 13.70 -18.50
C GLY A 107 -5.75 14.08 -19.69
N ASP A 108 -7.04 13.80 -19.62
CA ASP A 108 -7.99 14.13 -20.68
C ASP A 108 -8.12 15.65 -20.89
N LYS A 109 -8.25 16.41 -19.80
CA LYS A 109 -8.27 17.89 -19.80
C LYS A 109 -7.00 18.49 -20.38
N HIS A 110 -5.85 17.85 -20.18
CA HIS A 110 -4.54 18.33 -20.58
C HIS A 110 -4.01 17.65 -21.87
N ASN A 111 -4.86 16.90 -22.58
CA ASN A 111 -4.50 16.16 -23.81
C ASN A 111 -3.24 15.28 -23.65
N LEU A 112 -3.15 14.59 -22.52
CA LEU A 112 -2.07 13.65 -22.21
C LEU A 112 -2.38 12.25 -22.74
N HIS A 113 -1.34 11.50 -23.08
CA HIS A 113 -1.47 10.11 -23.53
C HIS A 113 -1.45 9.14 -22.36
N PHE A 114 -2.14 8.02 -22.53
CA PHE A 114 -2.27 6.98 -21.51
C PHE A 114 -1.59 5.68 -21.95
N ALA A 115 -1.03 4.96 -20.98
CA ALA A 115 -0.65 3.57 -21.16
C ALA A 115 -1.95 2.73 -21.11
N LEU A 116 -2.39 2.22 -22.26
CA LEU A 116 -3.70 1.58 -22.41
C LEU A 116 -3.58 0.12 -22.88
N PRO A 117 -4.28 -0.83 -22.24
CA PRO A 117 -4.40 -2.18 -22.77
C PRO A 117 -5.31 -2.18 -24.01
N VAL A 118 -5.06 -3.09 -24.94
CA VAL A 118 -5.87 -3.23 -26.17
C VAL A 118 -7.33 -3.53 -25.82
N THR A 119 -7.54 -4.45 -24.88
CA THR A 119 -8.87 -4.90 -24.44
C THR A 119 -8.96 -4.88 -22.91
N GLY A 120 -10.18 -4.75 -22.40
CA GLY A 120 -10.44 -4.79 -20.95
C GLY A 120 -9.78 -3.64 -20.18
N ASN A 121 -9.52 -3.86 -18.89
CA ASN A 121 -9.06 -2.83 -17.96
C ASN A 121 -7.82 -3.24 -17.17
N TYR A 122 -7.04 -4.20 -17.69
CA TYR A 122 -5.92 -4.84 -17.01
C TYR A 122 -4.80 -5.20 -17.99
N PHE A 123 -3.54 -4.90 -17.66
CA PHE A 123 -2.36 -5.38 -18.40
C PHE A 123 -1.93 -6.77 -17.92
N GLY A 124 -1.84 -7.75 -18.82
CA GLY A 124 -1.43 -9.12 -18.47
C GLY A 124 -2.55 -10.03 -17.94
N GLY A 125 -3.81 -9.58 -18.02
CA GLY A 125 -4.97 -10.44 -17.76
C GLY A 125 -5.00 -11.08 -16.36
N GLY A 126 -4.36 -10.46 -15.37
CA GLY A 126 -4.35 -10.90 -13.98
C GLY A 126 -3.24 -11.87 -13.64
N ARG A 127 -2.91 -12.78 -14.57
CA ARG A 127 -1.93 -13.84 -14.34
C ARG A 127 -0.50 -13.42 -14.64
N HIS A 128 -0.32 -12.52 -15.59
CA HIS A 128 0.99 -12.12 -16.08
C HIS A 128 1.43 -10.81 -15.42
N ILE A 129 2.71 -10.76 -15.08
CA ILE A 129 3.37 -9.53 -14.65
C ILE A 129 3.43 -8.53 -15.81
N PHE A 130 3.47 -7.24 -15.51
CA PHE A 130 3.61 -6.21 -16.54
C PHE A 130 4.91 -6.38 -17.33
N GLU A 131 4.79 -6.24 -18.65
CA GLU A 131 5.92 -6.17 -19.58
C GLU A 131 5.71 -5.00 -20.53
N ALA A 132 6.78 -4.28 -20.86
CA ALA A 132 6.74 -3.11 -21.74
C ALA A 132 6.17 -3.43 -23.13
N GLY A 133 6.34 -4.68 -23.59
CA GLY A 133 5.77 -5.19 -24.83
C GLY A 133 4.24 -5.05 -24.89
N MET A 134 3.54 -5.12 -23.76
CA MET A 134 2.08 -4.94 -23.68
C MET A 134 1.62 -3.55 -24.13
N VAL A 135 2.51 -2.55 -24.09
CA VAL A 135 2.27 -1.19 -24.59
C VAL A 135 2.95 -0.99 -25.95
N ARG A 136 4.23 -1.37 -26.07
CA ARG A 136 5.06 -1.14 -27.27
C ARG A 136 4.59 -1.90 -28.51
N PHE A 137 3.90 -3.02 -28.33
CA PHE A 137 3.33 -3.81 -29.43
C PHE A 137 1.80 -3.65 -29.55
N SER A 138 1.23 -2.68 -28.82
CA SER A 138 -0.19 -2.34 -28.94
C SER A 138 -0.43 -1.38 -30.11
N PRO A 139 -1.68 -1.23 -30.58
CA PRO A 139 -2.06 -0.18 -31.53
C PRO A 139 -1.83 1.26 -31.02
N PHE A 140 -1.51 1.43 -29.74
CA PHE A 140 -1.25 2.73 -29.10
C PHE A 140 0.24 3.11 -29.07
N ASN A 141 1.12 2.29 -29.68
CA ASN A 141 2.58 2.41 -29.56
C ASN A 141 3.21 3.61 -30.28
N LYS A 142 2.43 4.37 -31.06
CA LYS A 142 2.90 5.57 -31.78
C LYS A 142 3.05 6.81 -30.89
N VAL A 143 2.59 6.75 -29.65
CA VAL A 143 2.70 7.85 -28.67
C VAL A 143 3.38 7.35 -27.40
N THR A 144 4.17 8.21 -26.79
CA THR A 144 4.73 7.97 -25.46
C THR A 144 3.66 8.28 -24.41
N PRO A 145 3.29 7.32 -23.54
CA PRO A 145 2.39 7.57 -22.43
C PRO A 145 2.91 8.62 -21.46
N ASN A 146 2.01 9.49 -20.99
CA ASN A 146 2.25 10.38 -19.86
C ASN A 146 1.65 9.79 -18.58
N ILE A 147 0.52 9.09 -18.65
CA ILE A 147 -0.17 8.52 -17.49
C ILE A 147 -0.24 7.00 -17.57
N PHE A 148 0.34 6.34 -16.57
CA PHE A 148 0.12 4.92 -16.29
C PHE A 148 -0.78 4.79 -15.07
N ALA A 149 -2.02 4.33 -15.25
CA ALA A 149 -2.98 4.22 -14.15
C ALA A 149 -3.94 3.03 -14.32
N ILE A 150 -3.47 1.94 -14.93
CA ILE A 150 -4.28 0.74 -15.25
C ILE A 150 -3.98 -0.38 -14.26
N HIS A 151 -4.95 -1.26 -14.02
CA HIS A 151 -4.68 -2.46 -13.22
C HIS A 151 -3.57 -3.29 -13.89
N THR A 152 -2.61 -3.70 -13.09
CA THR A 152 -1.49 -4.49 -13.53
C THR A 152 -0.89 -5.23 -12.34
N LYS A 153 -0.21 -6.34 -12.61
CA LYS A 153 0.76 -6.87 -11.65
C LYS A 153 2.08 -6.14 -11.89
N TRP A 154 2.54 -5.38 -10.89
CA TRP A 154 3.56 -4.33 -11.07
C TRP A 154 4.93 -4.90 -11.41
N ASN A 155 5.60 -4.25 -12.36
CA ASN A 155 7.02 -4.46 -12.64
C ASN A 155 7.65 -3.11 -12.96
N TYR A 156 8.31 -2.54 -11.96
CA TYR A 156 8.86 -1.19 -12.04
C TYR A 156 9.83 -1.00 -13.21
N GLU A 157 10.72 -1.96 -13.45
CA GLU A 157 11.69 -1.86 -14.55
C GLU A 157 11.01 -1.91 -15.93
N GLU A 158 9.92 -2.65 -16.07
CA GLU A 158 9.13 -2.67 -17.30
C GLU A 158 8.27 -1.40 -17.47
N VAL A 159 7.72 -0.85 -16.38
CA VAL A 159 6.99 0.42 -16.43
C VAL A 159 7.92 1.56 -16.83
N LYS A 160 9.15 1.63 -16.30
CA LYS A 160 10.16 2.62 -16.69
C LYS A 160 10.49 2.59 -18.17
N LYS A 161 10.43 1.42 -18.81
CA LYS A 161 10.70 1.29 -20.26
C LYS A 161 9.64 1.97 -21.13
N VAL A 162 8.45 2.25 -20.62
CA VAL A 162 7.36 2.86 -21.39
C VAL A 162 7.04 4.29 -20.95
N MET A 163 7.53 4.71 -19.79
CA MET A 163 7.29 6.03 -19.23
C MET A 163 8.50 6.96 -19.44
N PRO A 164 8.30 8.28 -19.58
CA PRO A 164 9.40 9.26 -19.62
C PRO A 164 10.29 9.24 -18.37
N GLU A 165 11.55 9.67 -18.50
CA GLU A 165 12.53 9.62 -17.41
C GLU A 165 12.15 10.46 -16.18
N ASP A 166 11.43 11.57 -16.38
CA ASP A 166 10.97 12.47 -15.32
C ASP A 166 9.65 12.02 -14.66
N THR A 167 9.21 10.79 -14.93
CA THR A 167 7.99 10.22 -14.36
C THR A 167 8.06 10.11 -12.84
N VAL A 168 7.02 10.57 -12.18
CA VAL A 168 6.83 10.37 -10.73
C VAL A 168 5.97 9.13 -10.47
N TYR A 169 6.32 8.37 -9.42
CA TYR A 169 5.73 7.08 -9.10
C TYR A 169 5.05 7.10 -7.74
N PHE A 170 3.79 6.67 -7.69
CA PHE A 170 3.07 6.53 -6.44
C PHE A 170 2.10 5.34 -6.45
N THR A 171 1.65 4.94 -5.27
CA THR A 171 0.66 3.87 -5.10
C THR A 171 -0.29 4.19 -3.94
N ILE A 172 -1.21 3.28 -3.62
CA ILE A 172 -2.14 3.40 -2.50
C ILE A 172 -2.25 2.07 -1.75
N VAL A 173 -2.23 2.13 -0.43
CA VAL A 173 -2.45 1.00 0.47
C VAL A 173 -3.77 1.14 1.22
N ARG A 174 -4.24 0.03 1.78
CA ARG A 174 -5.46 -0.06 2.58
C ARG A 174 -5.26 -1.11 3.66
N GLU A 175 -5.93 -0.95 4.79
CA GLU A 175 -5.93 -1.93 5.88
C GLU A 175 -6.29 -3.34 5.33
N PRO A 176 -5.42 -4.35 5.49
CA PRO A 176 -5.54 -5.63 4.78
C PRO A 176 -6.84 -6.40 5.05
N THR A 177 -7.35 -6.38 6.28
CA THR A 177 -8.61 -7.07 6.60
C THR A 177 -9.79 -6.39 5.90
N ALA A 178 -9.89 -5.07 5.97
CA ALA A 178 -10.93 -4.29 5.30
C ALA A 178 -10.83 -4.40 3.77
N LEU A 179 -9.61 -4.53 3.23
CA LEU A 179 -9.38 -4.83 1.83
C LEU A 179 -9.94 -6.22 1.47
N PHE A 180 -9.54 -7.26 2.21
CA PHE A 180 -9.96 -8.63 1.94
C PHE A 180 -11.48 -8.80 2.04
N GLN A 181 -12.11 -8.24 3.08
CA GLN A 181 -13.57 -8.18 3.22
C GLN A 181 -14.22 -7.53 1.99
N SER A 182 -13.65 -6.41 1.51
CA SER A 182 -14.13 -5.74 0.31
C SER A 182 -13.98 -6.56 -0.97
N LEU A 183 -12.95 -7.41 -1.08
CA LEU A 183 -12.79 -8.38 -2.17
C LEU A 183 -13.81 -9.51 -2.05
N PHE A 184 -13.99 -10.04 -0.85
CA PHE A 184 -14.92 -11.13 -0.55
C PHE A 184 -16.34 -10.80 -1.03
N ASP A 185 -16.82 -9.61 -0.65
CA ASP A 185 -18.15 -9.13 -1.03
C ASP A 185 -18.27 -8.82 -2.53
N TYR A 186 -17.24 -8.17 -3.09
CA TYR A 186 -17.26 -7.71 -4.48
C TYR A 186 -17.15 -8.85 -5.50
N ALA A 187 -16.29 -9.84 -5.21
CA ALA A 187 -16.05 -10.97 -6.10
C ALA A 187 -17.00 -12.16 -5.82
N SER A 188 -17.95 -11.99 -4.89
CA SER A 188 -18.89 -13.03 -4.49
C SER A 188 -18.17 -14.30 -4.01
N ILE A 189 -17.09 -14.16 -3.24
CA ILE A 189 -16.26 -15.31 -2.81
C ILE A 189 -17.08 -16.28 -1.95
N GLY A 190 -17.85 -15.76 -0.99
CA GLY A 190 -18.74 -16.57 -0.15
C GLY A 190 -19.78 -17.35 -0.95
N GLU A 191 -20.46 -16.67 -1.88
CA GLU A 191 -21.45 -17.29 -2.79
C GLU A 191 -20.80 -18.43 -3.61
N ARG A 192 -19.62 -18.19 -4.20
CA ARG A 192 -18.84 -19.19 -4.96
C ARG A 192 -18.34 -20.34 -4.07
N ALA A 193 -18.15 -20.11 -2.78
CA ALA A 193 -17.74 -21.10 -1.80
C ALA A 193 -18.93 -21.86 -1.16
N GLY A 194 -20.11 -21.83 -1.79
CA GLY A 194 -21.30 -22.54 -1.29
C GLY A 194 -22.17 -21.69 -0.36
N GLY A 195 -22.18 -20.36 -0.51
CA GLY A 195 -23.00 -19.45 0.28
C GLY A 195 -22.45 -19.18 1.68
N LEU A 196 -21.14 -19.32 1.88
CA LEU A 196 -20.50 -19.08 3.18
C LEU A 196 -20.45 -17.58 3.51
N THR A 197 -20.68 -17.28 4.78
CA THR A 197 -20.31 -15.97 5.33
C THR A 197 -18.79 -15.82 5.37
N LEU A 198 -18.29 -14.58 5.45
CA LEU A 198 -16.86 -14.29 5.61
C LEU A 198 -16.28 -15.03 6.83
N ASP A 199 -17.03 -15.03 7.91
CA ASP A 199 -16.68 -15.70 9.16
C ASP A 199 -16.51 -17.21 9.00
N GLU A 200 -17.46 -17.89 8.36
CA GLU A 200 -17.35 -19.31 8.08
C GLU A 200 -16.22 -19.63 7.12
N TYR A 201 -16.01 -18.77 6.12
CA TYR A 201 -14.94 -18.92 5.14
C TYR A 201 -13.56 -18.86 5.80
N VAL A 202 -13.36 -17.92 6.72
CA VAL A 202 -12.14 -17.80 7.52
C VAL A 202 -11.99 -18.98 8.49
N ARG A 203 -13.03 -19.31 9.26
CA ARG A 203 -13.00 -20.41 10.24
C ARG A 203 -12.74 -21.78 9.62
N ARG A 204 -13.23 -22.01 8.40
CA ARG A 204 -12.96 -23.24 7.62
C ARG A 204 -11.59 -23.25 6.94
N ASN A 205 -10.79 -22.19 7.12
CA ASN A 205 -9.45 -22.04 6.53
C ASN A 205 -9.43 -22.21 5.00
N LEU A 206 -10.41 -21.62 4.31
CA LEU A 206 -10.58 -21.74 2.86
C LEU A 206 -9.74 -20.73 2.05
N ILE A 207 -8.90 -19.94 2.72
CA ILE A 207 -8.05 -18.92 2.10
C ILE A 207 -6.78 -19.57 1.56
N ASP A 208 -6.77 -19.90 0.28
CA ASP A 208 -5.68 -20.60 -0.40
C ASP A 208 -4.99 -19.75 -1.49
N ALA A 209 -4.15 -20.37 -2.31
CA ALA A 209 -3.47 -19.74 -3.44
C ALA A 209 -4.38 -19.42 -4.63
N SER A 210 -5.66 -19.81 -4.59
CA SER A 210 -6.58 -19.53 -5.68
C SER A 210 -6.83 -18.02 -5.80
N ARG A 211 -6.97 -17.56 -7.05
CA ARG A 211 -7.38 -16.19 -7.35
C ARG A 211 -8.67 -16.20 -8.15
N THR A 212 -9.70 -15.56 -7.62
CA THR A 212 -10.97 -15.37 -8.30
C THR A 212 -10.74 -14.63 -9.61
N ASP A 213 -11.20 -15.27 -10.69
CA ASP A 213 -11.06 -14.85 -12.09
C ASP A 213 -9.58 -14.63 -12.52
N GLY A 214 -8.61 -15.09 -11.72
CA GLY A 214 -7.18 -14.89 -11.95
C GLY A 214 -6.60 -13.58 -11.40
N TYR A 215 -7.39 -12.73 -10.74
CA TYR A 215 -6.96 -11.40 -10.26
C TYR A 215 -7.03 -11.26 -8.74
N VAL A 216 -8.11 -11.75 -8.14
CA VAL A 216 -8.52 -11.40 -6.78
C VAL A 216 -8.24 -12.52 -5.79
N GLY A 217 -7.54 -12.25 -4.69
CA GLY A 217 -7.25 -13.25 -3.66
C GLY A 217 -6.64 -12.64 -2.41
N TYR A 218 -6.17 -13.51 -1.50
CA TYR A 218 -5.44 -13.06 -0.31
C TYR A 218 -4.14 -12.35 -0.67
N ASN A 219 -3.66 -11.55 0.26
CA ASN A 219 -2.46 -10.74 0.10
C ASN A 219 -2.49 -9.94 -1.22
N GLN A 220 -3.59 -9.24 -1.45
CA GLN A 220 -3.87 -8.61 -2.73
C GLN A 220 -2.90 -7.46 -3.05
N MET A 221 -2.49 -6.68 -2.05
CA MET A 221 -1.58 -5.56 -2.33
C MET A 221 -0.20 -6.08 -2.73
N THR A 222 0.35 -7.06 -2.01
CA THR A 222 1.62 -7.69 -2.39
C THR A 222 1.54 -8.37 -3.75
N TRP A 223 0.41 -9.01 -4.09
CA TRP A 223 0.16 -9.51 -5.45
C TRP A 223 0.23 -8.40 -6.49
N ASP A 224 -0.47 -7.29 -6.27
CA ASP A 224 -0.50 -6.14 -7.18
C ASP A 224 0.90 -5.52 -7.34
N LEU A 225 1.72 -5.53 -6.28
CA LEU A 225 3.11 -5.08 -6.30
C LEU A 225 4.07 -6.03 -7.04
N GLY A 226 3.59 -7.18 -7.54
CA GLY A 226 4.38 -8.08 -8.37
C GLY A 226 4.83 -9.37 -7.69
N MET A 227 4.40 -9.66 -6.45
CA MET A 227 4.80 -10.88 -5.75
C MET A 227 4.40 -12.15 -6.55
N PRO A 228 5.33 -13.10 -6.80
CA PRO A 228 5.00 -14.41 -7.37
C PRO A 228 4.02 -15.19 -6.48
N LEU A 229 3.25 -16.11 -7.07
CA LEU A 229 2.19 -16.82 -6.33
C LEU A 229 2.78 -17.72 -5.22
N GLU A 230 3.93 -18.32 -5.52
CA GLU A 230 4.75 -19.16 -4.65
C GLU A 230 5.28 -18.42 -3.42
N ASP A 231 5.46 -17.09 -3.51
CA ASP A 231 5.99 -16.25 -2.43
C ASP A 231 4.90 -15.50 -1.65
N MET A 232 3.62 -15.74 -1.93
CA MET A 232 2.50 -15.00 -1.31
C MET A 232 2.37 -15.19 0.19
N SER A 233 3.10 -16.13 0.80
CA SER A 233 3.20 -16.31 2.26
C SER A 233 4.64 -16.17 2.79
N ASN A 234 5.59 -15.79 1.93
CA ASN A 234 7.01 -15.69 2.25
C ASN A 234 7.34 -14.29 2.83
N LEU A 235 7.51 -14.20 4.15
CA LEU A 235 7.81 -12.93 4.82
C LEU A 235 9.18 -12.34 4.45
N THR A 236 10.17 -13.17 4.10
CA THR A 236 11.48 -12.67 3.66
C THR A 236 11.38 -12.01 2.30
N ALA A 237 10.71 -12.66 1.33
CA ALA A 237 10.41 -12.06 0.03
C ALA A 237 9.56 -10.78 0.19
N THR A 238 8.62 -10.79 1.14
CA THR A 238 7.78 -9.62 1.45
C THR A 238 8.61 -8.44 1.95
N ARG A 239 9.56 -8.65 2.88
CA ARG A 239 10.44 -7.55 3.35
C ARG A 239 11.24 -6.94 2.20
N GLU A 240 11.76 -7.78 1.30
CA GLU A 240 12.49 -7.29 0.12
C GLU A 240 11.56 -6.55 -0.86
N LEU A 241 10.33 -7.03 -1.06
CA LEU A 241 9.32 -6.32 -1.83
C LEU A 241 9.02 -4.94 -1.24
N VAL A 242 8.85 -4.84 0.09
CA VAL A 242 8.61 -3.57 0.79
C VAL A 242 9.79 -2.62 0.61
N ARG A 243 11.03 -3.10 0.80
CA ARG A 243 12.24 -2.29 0.60
C ARG A 243 12.33 -1.75 -0.83
N ARG A 244 12.05 -2.59 -1.84
CA ARG A 244 12.03 -2.15 -3.25
C ARG A 244 10.92 -1.14 -3.52
N ALA A 245 9.71 -1.40 -3.03
CA ALA A 245 8.58 -0.49 -3.17
C ALA A 245 8.85 0.87 -2.51
N ASP A 246 9.50 0.87 -1.35
CA ASP A 246 9.85 2.08 -0.60
C ASP A 246 10.81 2.99 -1.38
N ALA A 247 11.75 2.38 -2.10
CA ALA A 247 12.69 3.07 -2.99
C ALA A 247 12.06 3.53 -4.32
N GLN A 248 10.99 2.86 -4.78
CA GLN A 248 10.33 3.14 -6.06
C GLN A 248 9.28 4.23 -5.96
N PHE A 249 8.46 4.21 -4.89
CA PHE A 249 7.32 5.11 -4.75
C PHE A 249 7.67 6.31 -3.88
N GLY A 250 7.67 7.51 -4.49
CA GLY A 250 7.93 8.76 -3.76
C GLY A 250 6.81 9.13 -2.79
N LEU A 251 5.59 8.69 -3.08
CA LEU A 251 4.40 8.83 -2.25
C LEU A 251 3.61 7.51 -2.23
N VAL A 252 3.12 7.12 -1.06
CA VAL A 252 2.17 6.02 -0.91
C VAL A 252 0.96 6.52 -0.15
N LEU A 253 -0.20 6.55 -0.81
CA LEU A 253 -1.45 7.02 -0.24
C LEU A 253 -2.03 5.99 0.74
N VAL A 254 -2.84 6.43 1.69
CA VAL A 254 -3.54 5.56 2.66
C VAL A 254 -5.04 5.75 2.48
N ALA A 255 -5.75 4.68 2.10
CA ALA A 255 -7.17 4.74 1.76
C ALA A 255 -8.06 5.22 2.92
N GLU A 256 -7.70 4.89 4.16
CA GLU A 256 -8.36 5.32 5.40
C GLU A 256 -8.17 6.82 5.67
N ARG A 257 -7.14 7.43 5.11
CA ARG A 257 -6.77 8.86 5.26
C ARG A 257 -6.85 9.58 3.91
N MET A 258 -7.94 9.35 3.19
CA MET A 258 -8.10 9.81 1.80
C MET A 258 -7.94 11.33 1.65
N ASP A 259 -8.52 12.14 2.53
CA ASP A 259 -8.41 13.61 2.41
C ASP A 259 -6.96 14.09 2.51
N GLU A 260 -6.21 13.59 3.51
CA GLU A 260 -4.78 13.89 3.68
C GLU A 260 -3.97 13.32 2.51
N SER A 261 -4.33 12.14 2.02
CA SER A 261 -3.72 11.51 0.84
C SER A 261 -3.90 12.39 -0.41
N LEU A 262 -5.08 12.97 -0.63
CA LEU A 262 -5.33 13.86 -1.76
C LEU A 262 -4.58 15.19 -1.64
N VAL A 263 -4.46 15.75 -0.43
CA VAL A 263 -3.62 16.93 -0.18
C VAL A 263 -2.15 16.65 -0.51
N LEU A 264 -1.60 15.53 -0.02
CA LEU A 264 -0.23 15.13 -0.33
C LEU A 264 -0.06 14.79 -1.80
N LEU A 265 -1.05 14.19 -2.45
CA LEU A 265 -1.02 13.90 -3.88
C LEU A 265 -0.96 15.20 -4.72
N ALA A 266 -1.79 16.20 -4.40
CA ALA A 266 -1.75 17.49 -5.05
C ALA A 266 -0.37 18.15 -4.90
N LYS A 267 0.21 18.10 -3.68
CA LYS A 267 1.57 18.59 -3.43
C LYS A 267 2.63 17.82 -4.23
N TYR A 268 2.55 16.49 -4.24
CA TYR A 268 3.51 15.61 -4.91
C TYR A 268 3.53 15.79 -6.43
N LEU A 269 2.35 15.96 -7.04
CA LEU A 269 2.20 16.19 -8.48
C LEU A 269 2.34 17.65 -8.88
N CYS A 270 2.50 18.57 -7.91
CA CYS A 270 2.45 20.01 -8.14
C CYS A 270 1.15 20.45 -8.82
N TRP A 271 0.04 19.83 -8.43
CA TRP A 271 -1.30 20.13 -8.91
C TRP A 271 -2.03 21.00 -7.89
N GLU A 272 -3.11 21.62 -8.33
CA GLU A 272 -3.99 22.34 -7.42
C GLU A 272 -4.98 21.39 -6.74
N LEU A 273 -5.47 21.75 -5.55
CA LEU A 273 -6.47 20.93 -4.85
C LEU A 273 -7.72 20.66 -5.69
N ARG A 274 -8.08 21.59 -6.59
CA ARG A 274 -9.23 21.41 -7.51
C ARG A 274 -9.02 20.27 -8.51
N ASP A 275 -7.78 19.94 -8.84
CA ASP A 275 -7.46 18.91 -9.83
C ASP A 275 -7.55 17.51 -9.21
N VAL A 276 -7.48 17.40 -7.88
CA VAL A 276 -7.62 16.13 -7.14
C VAL A 276 -9.00 15.91 -6.53
N LEU A 277 -9.97 16.78 -6.81
CA LEU A 277 -11.36 16.57 -6.39
C LEU A 277 -11.90 15.30 -7.04
N VAL A 278 -12.51 14.42 -6.25
CA VAL A 278 -13.13 13.19 -6.73
C VAL A 278 -14.43 12.90 -6.00
N LEU A 279 -15.41 12.39 -6.75
CA LEU A 279 -16.59 11.80 -6.14
C LEU A 279 -16.29 10.37 -5.71
N ARG A 280 -16.79 10.00 -4.54
CA ARG A 280 -16.72 8.62 -4.06
C ARG A 280 -17.74 7.75 -4.81
N VAL A 281 -17.45 7.45 -6.07
CA VAL A 281 -18.20 6.52 -6.92
C VAL A 281 -17.80 5.07 -6.63
N ASN A 282 -18.63 4.09 -7.02
CA ASN A 282 -18.30 2.67 -6.92
C ASN A 282 -18.07 2.18 -5.47
N SER A 283 -18.83 2.73 -4.53
CA SER A 283 -18.89 2.23 -3.15
C SER A 283 -19.92 1.11 -3.06
N LEU A 284 -19.55 0.02 -2.38
CA LEU A 284 -20.45 -1.09 -2.10
C LEU A 284 -21.58 -0.61 -1.18
N ARG A 285 -22.83 -0.96 -1.52
CA ARG A 285 -23.99 -0.66 -0.67
C ARG A 285 -23.92 -1.48 0.62
N ASP A 286 -24.54 -0.95 1.68
CA ASP A 286 -24.37 -1.47 3.03
C ASP A 286 -24.94 -2.89 3.19
N GLU A 287 -26.02 -3.23 2.49
CA GLU A 287 -26.62 -4.57 2.52
C GLU A 287 -25.75 -5.66 1.90
N PHE A 288 -24.75 -5.30 1.08
CA PHE A 288 -23.82 -6.26 0.49
C PHE A 288 -22.52 -6.39 1.30
N LYS A 289 -22.35 -5.63 2.38
CA LYS A 289 -21.15 -5.68 3.21
C LYS A 289 -21.27 -6.85 4.17
N SER A 290 -20.34 -7.79 4.10
CA SER A 290 -20.23 -8.82 5.14
C SER A 290 -19.84 -8.20 6.49
N SER A 291 -20.14 -8.90 7.58
CA SER A 291 -19.55 -8.66 8.90
C SER A 291 -18.50 -9.71 9.20
N ILE A 292 -17.58 -9.41 10.13
CA ILE A 292 -16.57 -10.36 10.61
C ILE A 292 -16.48 -10.29 12.14
N SER A 293 -16.44 -11.43 12.80
CA SER A 293 -16.21 -11.55 14.23
C SER A 293 -14.76 -11.21 14.58
N GLU A 294 -14.51 -10.85 15.84
CA GLU A 294 -13.16 -10.52 16.30
C GLU A 294 -12.21 -11.72 16.21
N GLU A 295 -12.70 -12.93 16.51
CA GLU A 295 -11.92 -14.16 16.37
C GLU A 295 -11.50 -14.41 14.92
N SER A 296 -12.45 -14.30 13.97
CA SER A 296 -12.17 -14.49 12.54
C SER A 296 -11.29 -13.36 12.00
N ARG A 297 -11.43 -12.13 12.51
CA ARG A 297 -10.53 -11.02 12.19
C ARG A 297 -9.09 -11.35 12.56
N GLN A 298 -8.83 -11.87 13.76
CA GLN A 298 -7.48 -12.22 14.19
C GLN A 298 -6.87 -13.36 13.36
N ALA A 299 -7.65 -14.40 13.06
CA ALA A 299 -7.21 -15.49 12.18
C ALA A 299 -6.88 -14.96 10.77
N LEU A 300 -7.72 -14.07 10.23
CA LEU A 300 -7.50 -13.43 8.95
C LEU A 300 -6.24 -12.53 8.95
N GLN A 301 -5.98 -11.80 10.04
CA GLN A 301 -4.77 -10.99 10.19
C GLN A 301 -3.49 -11.81 10.05
N GLN A 302 -3.45 -12.98 10.70
CA GLN A 302 -2.32 -13.90 10.59
C GLN A 302 -2.15 -14.42 9.16
N ARG A 303 -3.27 -14.76 8.49
CA ARG A 303 -3.25 -15.22 7.10
C ARG A 303 -2.77 -14.13 6.12
N LEU A 304 -3.05 -12.87 6.44
CA LEU A 304 -2.68 -11.70 5.65
C LEU A 304 -1.36 -11.04 6.07
N ALA A 305 -0.50 -11.75 6.82
CA ALA A 305 0.73 -11.18 7.38
C ALA A 305 1.62 -10.44 6.35
N PRO A 306 1.81 -10.93 5.11
CA PRO A 306 2.51 -10.18 4.06
C PRO A 306 1.92 -8.81 3.73
N ASP A 307 0.60 -8.72 3.55
CA ASP A 307 -0.06 -7.43 3.29
C ASP A 307 -0.03 -6.51 4.52
N TYR A 308 -0.05 -7.06 5.74
CA TYR A 308 0.15 -6.26 6.96
C TYR A 308 1.56 -5.70 7.07
N LEU A 309 2.58 -6.48 6.69
CA LEU A 309 3.97 -6.00 6.68
C LEU A 309 4.12 -4.81 5.72
N LEU A 310 3.53 -4.92 4.53
CA LEU A 310 3.48 -3.85 3.54
C LEU A 310 2.70 -2.63 4.05
N TYR A 311 1.48 -2.83 4.56
CA TYR A 311 0.60 -1.76 5.02
C TYR A 311 1.20 -0.98 6.18
N ASN A 312 1.72 -1.67 7.21
CA ASN A 312 2.25 -1.02 8.41
C ASN A 312 3.47 -0.15 8.08
N HIS A 313 4.38 -0.64 7.23
CA HIS A 313 5.53 0.14 6.76
C HIS A 313 5.09 1.44 6.08
N PHE A 314 4.13 1.36 5.16
CA PHE A 314 3.67 2.54 4.42
C PHE A 314 2.75 3.45 5.23
N LEU A 315 2.02 2.92 6.21
CA LEU A 315 1.27 3.74 7.17
C LEU A 315 2.22 4.59 8.02
N GLU A 316 3.28 3.98 8.56
CA GLU A 316 4.29 4.71 9.33
C GLU A 316 5.00 5.77 8.47
N LYS A 317 5.38 5.42 7.24
CA LYS A 317 5.96 6.40 6.29
C LYS A 317 4.98 7.54 6.00
N PHE A 318 3.70 7.24 5.83
CA PHE A 318 2.67 8.25 5.60
C PHE A 318 2.52 9.18 6.80
N ASP A 319 2.53 8.65 8.02
CA ASP A 319 2.54 9.46 9.26
C ASP A 319 3.73 10.43 9.27
N GLN A 320 4.94 9.95 8.95
CA GLN A 320 6.13 10.79 8.87
C GLN A 320 5.98 11.89 7.81
N GLN A 321 5.38 11.59 6.65
CA GLN A 321 5.13 12.57 5.60
C GLN A 321 4.12 13.65 6.02
N VAL A 322 3.07 13.27 6.76
CA VAL A 322 2.10 14.21 7.34
C VAL A 322 2.77 15.11 8.37
N GLU A 323 3.64 14.57 9.23
CA GLU A 323 4.42 15.38 10.18
C GLU A 323 5.36 16.35 9.45
N ALA A 324 6.07 15.87 8.43
CA ALA A 324 6.98 16.68 7.63
C ALA A 324 6.26 17.81 6.87
N PHE A 325 5.05 17.55 6.36
CA PHE A 325 4.17 18.55 5.75
C PHE A 325 3.65 19.57 6.78
N GLY A 326 3.45 19.12 8.03
CA GLY A 326 3.03 19.90 9.19
C GLY A 326 1.54 19.75 9.48
N ARG A 327 1.19 19.24 10.66
CA ARG A 327 -0.21 18.94 11.07
C ARG A 327 -1.17 20.12 10.91
N ARG A 328 -0.76 21.33 11.32
CA ARG A 328 -1.60 22.53 11.20
C ARG A 328 -1.89 22.88 9.73
N ARG A 329 -0.87 22.79 8.87
CA ARG A 329 -1.01 23.00 7.43
C ARG A 329 -1.88 21.92 6.81
N MET A 330 -1.68 20.66 7.18
CA MET A 330 -2.49 19.54 6.73
C MET A 330 -3.97 19.76 7.04
N ALA A 331 -4.30 20.11 8.28
CA ALA A 331 -5.67 20.39 8.69
C ALA A 331 -6.32 21.52 7.87
N ALA A 332 -5.58 22.60 7.59
CA ALA A 332 -6.07 23.72 6.78
C ALA A 332 -6.32 23.31 5.31
N GLU A 333 -5.39 22.58 4.69
CA GLU A 333 -5.55 22.11 3.30
C GLU A 333 -6.66 21.06 3.17
N VAL A 334 -6.84 20.19 4.17
CA VAL A 334 -7.98 19.26 4.23
C VAL A 334 -9.31 20.01 4.34
N ALA A 335 -9.39 21.05 5.19
CA ALA A 335 -10.58 21.88 5.29
C ALA A 335 -10.91 22.53 3.94
N ARG A 336 -9.91 23.11 3.27
CA ARG A 336 -10.05 23.71 1.94
C ARG A 336 -10.46 22.69 0.89
N LEU A 337 -9.90 21.48 0.90
CA LEU A 337 -10.29 20.40 -0.01
C LEU A 337 -11.78 20.04 0.17
N ARG A 338 -12.25 19.94 1.43
CA ARG A 338 -13.66 19.65 1.76
C ARG A 338 -14.60 20.78 1.31
N GLU A 339 -14.19 22.04 1.48
CA GLU A 339 -14.95 23.18 0.97
C GLU A 339 -15.09 23.15 -0.55
N LEU A 340 -13.98 22.91 -1.27
CA LEU A 340 -14.00 22.77 -2.73
C LEU A 340 -14.88 21.59 -3.18
N MET A 341 -14.86 20.48 -2.44
CA MET A 341 -15.73 19.33 -2.69
C MET A 341 -17.21 19.69 -2.48
N ALA A 342 -17.54 20.40 -1.40
CA ALA A 342 -18.90 20.84 -1.12
C ALA A 342 -19.43 21.79 -2.20
N LEU A 343 -18.59 22.72 -2.67
CA LEU A 343 -18.92 23.62 -3.77
C LEU A 343 -19.18 22.84 -5.07
N LEU A 344 -18.34 21.84 -5.39
CA LEU A 344 -18.54 20.98 -6.55
C LEU A 344 -19.86 20.22 -6.46
N VAL A 345 -20.15 19.59 -5.31
CA VAL A 345 -21.39 18.85 -5.07
C VAL A 345 -22.61 19.76 -5.23
N SER A 346 -22.57 20.96 -4.65
CA SER A 346 -23.64 21.96 -4.76
C SER A 346 -23.85 22.41 -6.22
N LYS A 347 -22.77 22.76 -6.92
CA LYS A 347 -22.81 23.23 -8.31
C LYS A 347 -23.35 22.16 -9.27
N CYS A 348 -22.87 20.93 -9.14
CA CYS A 348 -23.21 19.84 -10.05
C CYS A 348 -24.51 19.12 -9.68
N ASN A 349 -24.99 19.29 -8.44
CA ASN A 349 -26.15 18.61 -7.89
C ASN A 349 -26.13 17.10 -8.20
N PHE A 350 -25.11 16.40 -7.69
CA PHE A 350 -24.95 14.97 -7.96
C PHE A 350 -26.05 14.16 -7.29
N VAL A 351 -26.78 13.39 -8.07
CA VAL A 351 -27.85 12.51 -7.62
C VAL A 351 -27.32 11.08 -7.64
N ARG A 352 -27.32 10.44 -6.46
CA ARG A 352 -27.01 9.01 -6.32
C ARG A 352 -28.14 8.18 -6.91
N LYS A 353 -27.79 7.13 -7.66
CA LYS A 353 -28.74 6.16 -8.21
C LYS A 353 -28.20 4.74 -8.11
N GLU A 354 -29.10 3.79 -7.92
CA GLU A 354 -28.77 2.37 -8.03
C GLU A 354 -28.34 2.02 -9.46
N ALA A 355 -27.51 0.98 -9.60
CA ALA A 355 -27.00 0.54 -10.90
C ALA A 355 -28.11 0.14 -11.90
N SER A 356 -29.25 -0.35 -11.41
CA SER A 356 -30.43 -0.68 -12.23
C SER A 356 -31.08 0.55 -12.87
N GLY A 357 -31.03 1.70 -12.17
CA GLY A 357 -31.56 2.98 -12.62
C GLY A 357 -30.58 3.82 -13.46
N LEU A 358 -29.45 3.23 -13.86
CA LEU A 358 -28.39 3.89 -14.62
C LEU A 358 -28.16 3.19 -15.96
N THR A 359 -27.91 4.00 -16.99
CA THR A 359 -27.60 3.57 -18.35
C THR A 359 -26.37 4.30 -18.88
N GLY A 360 -25.74 3.78 -19.94
CA GLY A 360 -24.63 4.46 -20.61
C GLY A 360 -23.42 4.72 -19.70
N ARG A 361 -22.88 5.94 -19.77
CA ARG A 361 -21.58 6.31 -19.18
C ARG A 361 -21.52 6.21 -17.66
N GLN A 362 -22.65 6.34 -16.98
CA GLN A 362 -22.74 6.34 -15.53
C GLN A 362 -23.00 4.96 -14.94
N LYS A 363 -23.30 3.95 -15.76
CA LYS A 363 -23.66 2.61 -15.27
C LYS A 363 -22.45 1.88 -14.68
N PRO A 364 -22.47 1.54 -13.38
CA PRO A 364 -21.40 0.73 -12.79
C PRO A 364 -21.40 -0.70 -13.36
N ARG A 365 -20.25 -1.38 -13.28
CA ARG A 365 -20.13 -2.78 -13.73
C ARG A 365 -20.88 -3.76 -12.84
N SER A 366 -20.91 -3.50 -11.53
CA SER A 366 -21.59 -4.35 -10.55
C SER A 366 -22.94 -3.74 -10.17
N TYR A 367 -23.94 -4.58 -9.98
CA TYR A 367 -25.23 -4.14 -9.42
C TYR A 367 -25.14 -3.80 -7.92
N LYS A 368 -24.08 -4.26 -7.24
CA LYS A 368 -23.87 -4.08 -5.79
C LYS A 368 -23.40 -2.67 -5.40
N VAL A 369 -23.16 -1.78 -6.37
CA VAL A 369 -22.59 -0.45 -6.16
C VAL A 369 -23.49 0.62 -6.74
N ASP A 370 -23.53 1.78 -6.09
CA ASP A 370 -24.24 2.95 -6.61
C ASP A 370 -23.40 3.67 -7.67
N GLY A 371 -24.10 4.33 -8.59
CA GLY A 371 -23.54 5.36 -9.45
C GLY A 371 -24.15 6.72 -9.16
N PHE A 372 -23.72 7.71 -9.94
CA PHE A 372 -24.15 9.09 -9.79
C PHE A 372 -24.52 9.67 -11.14
N VAL A 373 -25.41 10.65 -11.15
CA VAL A 373 -25.67 11.51 -12.31
C VAL A 373 -25.52 12.97 -11.87
N ALA A 374 -24.96 13.80 -12.73
CA ALA A 374 -24.95 15.24 -12.50
C ALA A 374 -26.28 15.82 -12.99
N ALA A 375 -27.08 16.41 -12.09
CA ALA A 375 -28.32 17.07 -12.48
C ALA A 375 -28.09 18.48 -13.06
N ARG A 376 -26.90 19.06 -12.84
CA ARG A 376 -26.50 20.39 -13.34
C ARG A 376 -25.05 20.38 -13.81
N GLY A 377 -24.66 21.46 -14.49
CA GLY A 377 -23.25 21.74 -14.85
C GLY A 377 -22.70 20.96 -16.06
N GLY A 378 -23.57 20.30 -16.83
CA GLY A 378 -23.26 19.75 -18.15
C GLY A 378 -22.13 18.72 -18.15
N GLU A 379 -21.36 18.71 -19.25
CA GLU A 379 -20.29 17.73 -19.47
C GLU A 379 -19.20 17.79 -18.39
N ALA A 380 -18.81 18.98 -17.94
CA ALA A 380 -17.77 19.17 -16.92
C ALA A 380 -18.10 18.45 -15.60
N CYS A 381 -19.36 18.54 -15.14
CA CYS A 381 -19.83 17.77 -13.98
C CYS A 381 -20.03 16.29 -14.32
N GLY A 382 -20.47 15.99 -15.55
CA GLY A 382 -20.65 14.63 -16.05
C GLY A 382 -19.39 13.77 -15.93
N LEU A 383 -18.21 14.34 -16.17
CA LEU A 383 -16.92 13.62 -16.09
C LEU A 383 -16.65 12.98 -14.72
N PHE A 384 -17.12 13.58 -13.63
CA PHE A 384 -16.97 13.04 -12.27
C PHE A 384 -17.82 11.79 -12.03
N THR A 385 -18.83 11.57 -12.87
CA THR A 385 -19.84 10.51 -12.69
C THR A 385 -19.62 9.30 -13.61
N ILE A 386 -18.67 9.38 -14.54
CA ILE A 386 -18.41 8.31 -15.50
C ILE A 386 -17.84 7.10 -14.77
N ALA A 387 -18.42 5.92 -15.01
CA ALA A 387 -17.91 4.67 -14.50
C ALA A 387 -16.52 4.38 -15.07
N ASN A 388 -15.55 4.01 -14.23
CA ASN A 388 -14.15 3.83 -14.64
C ASN A 388 -13.92 2.97 -15.89
N PRO A 389 -14.56 1.80 -16.07
CA PRO A 389 -14.38 1.02 -17.30
C PRO A 389 -14.81 1.79 -18.55
N ILE A 390 -15.91 2.55 -18.45
CA ILE A 390 -16.40 3.36 -19.57
C ILE A 390 -15.47 4.53 -19.86
N TYR A 391 -14.96 5.22 -18.83
CA TYR A 391 -13.98 6.28 -19.05
C TYR A 391 -12.73 5.72 -19.74
N LEU A 392 -12.23 4.57 -19.30
CA LEU A 392 -11.10 3.92 -19.95
C LEU A 392 -11.36 3.65 -21.45
N ASP A 393 -12.54 3.18 -21.80
CA ASP A 393 -12.89 2.93 -23.20
C ASP A 393 -13.01 4.22 -24.03
N LEU A 394 -13.50 5.32 -23.43
CA LEU A 394 -13.47 6.65 -24.05
C LEU A 394 -12.03 7.12 -24.32
N LEU A 395 -11.10 6.92 -23.38
CA LEU A 395 -9.69 7.27 -23.56
C LEU A 395 -9.03 6.46 -24.68
N LYS A 396 -9.31 5.15 -24.75
CA LYS A 396 -8.85 4.30 -25.86
C LYS A 396 -9.38 4.77 -27.19
N GLU A 397 -10.66 5.14 -27.26
CA GLU A 397 -11.26 5.65 -28.48
C GLU A 397 -10.63 6.97 -28.90
N LYS A 398 -10.50 7.93 -27.97
CA LYS A 398 -9.86 9.23 -28.21
C LYS A 398 -8.44 9.07 -28.74
N GLN A 399 -7.59 8.32 -28.03
CA GLN A 399 -6.20 8.10 -28.43
C GLN A 399 -6.11 7.32 -29.76
N ARG A 400 -7.01 6.36 -30.03
CA ARG A 400 -7.04 5.68 -31.33
C ARG A 400 -7.36 6.64 -32.47
N ARG A 401 -8.34 7.54 -32.30
CA ARG A 401 -8.70 8.54 -33.31
C ARG A 401 -7.56 9.51 -33.57
N GLU A 402 -6.88 9.98 -32.53
CA GLU A 402 -5.70 10.84 -32.65
C GLU A 402 -4.60 10.17 -33.48
N LEU A 403 -4.32 8.89 -33.21
CA LEU A 403 -3.33 8.13 -33.96
C LEU A 403 -3.72 7.92 -35.43
N LEU A 404 -5.00 7.69 -35.72
CA LEU A 404 -5.49 7.55 -37.09
C LEU A 404 -5.39 8.87 -37.87
N ASN A 405 -5.82 9.97 -37.25
CA ASN A 405 -5.79 11.30 -37.87
C ASN A 405 -4.35 11.80 -38.09
N GLY A 406 -3.45 11.55 -37.14
CA GLY A 406 -2.03 11.84 -37.31
C GLY A 406 -1.36 11.03 -38.42
N THR A 407 -1.92 9.86 -38.77
CA THR A 407 -1.42 9.06 -39.90
C THR A 407 -1.90 9.61 -41.26
N GLN A 408 -3.02 10.33 -41.32
CA GLN A 408 -3.53 10.96 -42.55
C GLN A 408 -2.85 12.30 -42.89
N GLN A 409 -2.13 12.91 -41.95
CA GLN A 409 -1.38 14.16 -42.15
C GLN A 409 0.12 13.95 -42.42
N ALA A 410 0.61 12.71 -42.48
CA ALA A 410 1.99 12.44 -42.86
C ALA A 410 2.15 12.63 -44.38
N PRO A 411 2.94 13.60 -44.86
CA PRO A 411 3.17 13.75 -46.30
C PRO A 411 3.87 12.49 -46.80
N SER A 412 3.34 11.91 -47.88
CA SER A 412 4.02 10.88 -48.67
C SER A 412 5.39 11.43 -49.07
N ARG A 413 6.46 10.88 -48.47
CA ARG A 413 7.83 11.10 -48.92
C ARG A 413 8.14 10.19 -50.10
#